data_AF-A0A8C7W1B5-F1
#
_entry.id   AF-A0A8C7W1B5-F1
#
_cell.length_a   1.000
_cell.length_b   1.000
_cell.length_c   1.000
_cell.angle_alpha   90.00
_cell.angle_beta   90.00
_cell.angle_gamma   90.00
#
_symmetry.space_group_name_H-M   'P 1'
#
loop_
_entity.id
_entity.type
_entity.pdbx_description
1 polymer ?
#
loop_
_entity_poly.entity_id
_entity_poly.type
_entity_poly.pdbx_seq_one_letter_code
_entity_poly.pdbx_strand_id
1 'polypeptide(L)' 'MAYQLYRNTTLGNSLQESLDELIQTQQITPQLALQVLLQFDKAINTALANRVRNRVNFKTRAMLQSERRRWHPLRRY' A
#
# COMPACT_ATOMS: atom_id res chain seq x y z
N MET A 1 8.08 -11.37 -9.76
CA MET A 1 6.69 -10.87 -9.94
C MET A 1 6.49 -9.69 -9.00
N ALA A 2 6.05 -8.55 -9.52
CA ALA A 2 5.75 -7.37 -8.70
C ALA A 2 4.23 -7.28 -8.48
N TYR A 3 3.80 -6.96 -7.26
CA TYR A 3 2.38 -6.81 -6.96
C TYR A 3 1.82 -5.52 -7.59
N GLN A 4 0.70 -5.64 -8.29
CA GLN A 4 -0.04 -4.50 -8.87
C GLN A 4 -0.98 -3.83 -7.85
N LEU A 5 -1.12 -4.41 -6.64
CA LEU A 5 -1.99 -3.89 -5.58
C LEU A 5 -1.72 -2.40 -5.28
N TYR A 6 -0.46 -1.97 -5.38
CA TYR A 6 -0.06 -0.61 -5.07
C TYR A 6 -0.53 0.43 -6.09
N ARG A 7 -1.08 0.03 -7.24
CA ARG A 7 -1.66 0.95 -8.21
C ARG A 7 -2.91 1.66 -7.67
N ASN A 8 -3.68 0.99 -6.81
CA ASN A 8 -4.89 1.56 -6.18
C ASN A 8 -4.58 2.37 -4.90
N THR A 9 -3.33 2.76 -4.69
CA THR A 9 -2.94 3.68 -3.61
C THR A 9 -2.98 5.11 -4.13
N THR A 10 -2.94 6.09 -3.24
CA THR A 10 -2.88 7.52 -3.63
C THR A 10 -1.75 7.78 -4.65
N LEU A 11 -0.55 7.25 -4.41
CA LEU A 11 0.59 7.42 -5.33
C LEU A 11 0.36 6.75 -6.70
N GLY A 12 -0.20 5.54 -6.70
CA GLY A 12 -0.49 4.81 -7.92
C GLY A 12 -1.64 5.43 -8.74
N ASN A 13 -2.67 5.96 -8.07
CA ASN A 13 -3.78 6.65 -8.72
C ASN A 13 -3.31 7.95 -9.37
N SER A 14 -2.54 8.79 -8.65
CA SER A 14 -2.01 10.03 -9.23
C SER A 14 -1.10 9.76 -10.44
N LEU A 15 -0.31 8.68 -10.42
CA LEU A 15 0.48 8.29 -11.59
C LEU A 15 -0.40 7.90 -12.78
N GLN A 16 -1.46 7.13 -12.55
CA GLN A 16 -2.39 6.71 -13.61
C GLN A 16 -3.12 7.92 -14.21
N GLU A 17 -3.61 8.84 -13.37
CA GLU A 17 -4.24 10.08 -13.81
C GLU A 17 -3.29 10.92 -14.69
N SER A 18 -2.04 11.09 -14.26
CA SER A 18 -1.03 11.79 -15.07
C SER A 18 -0.74 11.07 -16.39
N LEU A 19 -0.70 9.74 -16.41
CA LEU A 19 -0.50 8.97 -17.63
C LEU A 19 -1.71 9.09 -18.58
N ASP A 20 -2.92 9.11 -18.06
CA ASP A 20 -4.14 9.27 -18.84
C ASP A 20 -4.21 10.66 -19.47
N GLU A 21 -3.80 11.72 -18.77
CA GLU A 21 -3.67 13.06 -19.35
C GLU A 21 -2.65 13.10 -20.51
N LEU A 22 -1.50 12.43 -20.37
CA LEU A 22 -0.49 12.33 -21.43
C LEU A 22 -0.99 11.52 -22.64
N ILE A 23 -1.84 10.52 -22.42
CA ILE A 23 -2.51 9.77 -23.50
C ILE A 23 -3.54 10.66 -24.21
N GLN A 24 -4.37 11.38 -23.45
CA GLN A 24 -5.40 12.27 -24.00
C GLN A 24 -4.80 13.39 -24.85
N THR A 25 -3.66 13.94 -24.41
CA THR A 25 -2.91 14.96 -25.16
C THR A 25 -2.04 14.37 -26.29
N GLN A 26 -2.14 13.06 -26.55
CA GLN A 26 -1.40 12.33 -27.59
C GLN A 26 0.13 12.43 -27.46
N GLN A 27 0.64 12.72 -26.26
CA GLN A 27 2.08 12.80 -26.00
C GLN A 27 2.71 11.42 -25.83
N ILE A 28 1.95 10.43 -25.35
CA ILE A 28 2.38 9.05 -25.20
C ILE A 28 1.32 8.07 -25.71
N THR A 29 1.76 6.86 -26.05
CA THR A 29 0.83 5.78 -26.40
C THR A 29 0.33 5.05 -25.15
N PRO A 30 -0.88 4.46 -25.18
CA PRO A 30 -1.38 3.63 -24.08
C PRO A 30 -0.44 2.46 -23.73
N GLN A 31 0.23 1.90 -24.74
CA GLN A 31 1.21 0.84 -24.54
C GLN A 31 2.42 1.31 -23.73
N LEU A 32 2.89 2.55 -23.96
CA LEU A 32 3.99 3.12 -23.19
C LEU A 32 3.58 3.39 -21.74
N ALA A 33 2.37 3.91 -21.51
CA ALA A 33 1.84 4.09 -20.16
C ALA A 33 1.80 2.75 -19.38
N LEU A 34 1.40 1.66 -20.03
CA LEU A 34 1.42 0.33 -19.42
C LEU A 34 2.84 -0.10 -19.02
N GLN A 35 3.85 0.19 -19.84
CA GLN A 35 5.26 -0.09 -19.50
C GLN A 35 5.72 0.72 -18.28
N VAL A 36 5.31 1.99 -18.18
CA VAL A 36 5.58 2.83 -17.00
C VAL A 36 4.95 2.23 -15.75
N LEU A 37 3.70 1.77 -15.84
CA LEU A 37 3.02 1.12 -14.71
C LEU A 37 3.70 -0.20 -14.29
N LEU A 38 4.17 -1.00 -15.24
CA LEU A 38 4.96 -2.20 -14.94
C LEU A 38 6.28 -1.87 -14.23
N GLN A 39 6.91 -0.76 -14.59
CA GLN A 39 8.12 -0.29 -13.92
C GLN A 39 7.81 0.26 -12.52
N PHE A 40 6.71 0.97 -12.36
CA PHE A 40 6.20 1.42 -11.07
C PHE A 40 5.99 0.25 -10.11
N ASP A 41 5.33 -0.84 -10.56
CA ASP A 41 5.11 -2.03 -9.74
C ASP A 41 6.45 -2.55 -9.19
N LYS A 42 7.47 -2.70 -10.02
CA LYS A 42 8.80 -3.16 -9.58
C LYS A 42 9.42 -2.19 -8.57
N ALA A 43 9.34 -0.90 -8.83
CA ALA A 43 9.96 0.15 -8.01
C ALA A 43 9.33 0.21 -6.61
N ILE A 44 8.00 0.23 -6.51
CA ILE A 44 7.31 0.35 -5.22
C ILE A 44 7.49 -0.89 -4.35
N ASN A 45 7.43 -2.08 -4.96
CA ASN A 45 7.68 -3.35 -4.25
C ASN A 45 9.11 -3.35 -3.66
N THR A 46 10.10 -2.95 -4.46
CA THR A 46 11.51 -2.87 -4.03
C THR A 46 11.71 -1.81 -2.95
N ALA A 47 11.09 -0.64 -3.08
CA ALA A 47 11.21 0.46 -2.13
C ALA A 47 10.62 0.09 -0.76
N LEU A 48 9.42 -0.50 -0.74
CA LEU A 48 8.78 -0.93 0.50
C LEU A 48 9.57 -2.03 1.21
N ALA A 49 10.08 -3.02 0.48
CA ALA A 49 10.86 -4.11 1.08
C ALA A 49 12.22 -3.65 1.64
N ASN A 50 12.91 -2.75 0.92
CA ASN A 50 14.30 -2.42 1.25
C ASN A 50 14.46 -1.16 2.10
N ARG A 51 13.53 -0.19 1.99
CA ARG A 51 13.67 1.12 2.64
C ARG A 51 12.78 1.28 3.88
N VAL A 52 11.66 0.56 3.97
CA VAL A 52 10.72 0.71 5.10
C VAL A 52 11.00 -0.37 6.14
N ARG A 53 11.39 0.06 7.35
CA ARG A 53 11.66 -0.84 8.50
C ARG A 53 10.69 -0.64 9.67
N ASN A 54 9.84 0.39 9.57
CA ASN A 54 8.94 0.76 10.65
C ASN A 54 7.88 -0.32 10.86
N ARG A 55 7.67 -0.70 12.12
CA ARG A 55 6.67 -1.69 12.51
C ARG A 55 5.47 -1.00 13.12
N VAL A 56 4.28 -1.39 12.67
CA VAL A 56 3.00 -0.92 13.22
C VAL A 56 2.33 -2.09 13.95
N ASN A 57 1.90 -1.86 15.18
CA ASN A 57 1.08 -2.81 15.94
C ASN A 57 -0.34 -2.25 16.04
N PHE A 58 -1.32 -2.99 15.54
CA PHE A 58 -2.72 -2.62 15.62
C PHE A 58 -3.45 -3.53 16.61
N LYS A 59 -4.15 -2.93 17.58
CA LYS A 59 -5.00 -3.66 18.53
C LYS A 59 -6.47 -3.39 18.21
N THR A 60 -7.24 -4.46 18.00
CA THR A 60 -8.69 -4.36 17.84
C THR A 60 -9.39 -4.29 19.19
N ARG A 61 -10.58 -3.71 19.23
CA ARG A 61 -11.41 -3.66 20.45
C ARG A 61 -11.70 -5.05 21.00
N ALA A 62 -11.92 -6.04 20.14
CA ALA A 62 -12.13 -7.44 20.53
C ALA A 62 -10.88 -8.02 21.23
N MET A 63 -9.69 -7.77 20.68
CA MET A 63 -8.42 -8.20 21.29
C MET A 63 -8.23 -7.54 22.67
N LEU A 64 -8.46 -6.24 22.78
CA LEU A 64 -8.39 -5.51 24.06
C LEU A 64 -9.39 -6.04 25.10
N GLN A 65 -10.60 -6.40 24.68
CA GLN A 65 -11.61 -6.98 25.58
C GLN A 65 -11.23 -8.39 26.04
N SER A 66 -10.59 -9.19 25.19
CA SER A 66 -10.09 -10.51 25.57
C SER A 66 -8.92 -10.42 26.54
N GLU A 67 -7.98 -9.48 26.33
CA GLU A 67 -6.89 -9.19 27.26
C GLU A 67 -7.44 -8.68 28.60
N ARG A 68 -8.40 -7.73 28.57
CA ARG A 68 -9.01 -7.19 29.78
C ARG A 68 -9.75 -8.25 30.60
N ARG A 69 -10.49 -9.15 29.94
CA ARG A 69 -11.19 -10.26 30.62
C ARG A 69 -10.21 -11.27 31.23
N ARG A 70 -9.09 -11.55 30.54
CA ARG A 70 -8.04 -12.47 31.02
C ARG A 70 -7.34 -11.97 32.29
N TRP A 71 -7.07 -10.66 32.39
CA TRP A 71 -6.36 -10.07 33.54
C TRP A 71 -7.27 -9.55 34.66
N HIS A 72 -8.59 -9.58 34.48
CA HIS A 72 -9.56 -9.11 35.47
C HIS A 72 -9.52 -9.85 36.83
N PRO A 73 -9.28 -11.18 36.90
CA PRO A 73 -9.16 -11.89 38.18
C PRO A 73 -7.84 -11.59 38.91
N LEU A 74 -6.77 -11.29 38.17
CA LEU A 74 -5.41 -11.13 38.67
C LEU A 74 -5.12 -9.75 39.27
N ARG A 75 -6.03 -8.78 39.07
CA ARG A 75 -5.93 -7.41 39.62
C ARG A 75 -6.70 -7.22 40.94
N ARG A 76 -7.33 -8.28 41.46
CA ARG A 76 -8.12 -8.25 42.71
C ARG A 76 -7.35 -8.77 43.93
N TYR A 77 -6.05 -9.03 43.79
CA TYR A 77 -5.12 -9.34 44.88
C TYR A 77 -3.98 -8.34 44.86
#